data_AF-A0A3D6DLS3-F1
#
_entry.id   AF-A0A3D6DLS3-F1
#
_cell.length_a   1.000
_cell.length_b   1.000
_cell.length_c   1.000
_cell.angle_alpha   90.00
_cell.angle_beta   90.00
_cell.angle_gamma   90.00
#
_symmetry.space_group_name_H-M   'P 1'
#
loop_
_entity.id
_entity.type
_entity.pdbx_description
1 polymer ?
#
loop_
_entity_poly.entity_id
_entity_poly.type
_entity_poly.pdbx_seq_one_letter_code
_entity_poly.pdbx_strand_id
1 'polypeptide(L)'
;LKWTDLKDWEVFVSPGFWTGSLLGGTIFGVGMSLSGGCGTSSLWRAGEGQIKLWFSLLTFALIGSLFREWLDQSGWLMKIGEPVFLPDFMNWSLALFCIVIIMISWYIIAVWNDVYKKFVVI
;
A
#
# COMPACT_ATOMS: atom_id res chain seq x y z
N LEU A 1 -6.03 -21.60 3.05
CA LEU A 1 -4.68 -21.11 2.67
C LEU A 1 -3.88 -20.68 3.89
N LYS A 2 -4.24 -19.61 4.64
CA LYS A 2 -3.56 -19.26 5.90
C LYS A 2 -3.81 -20.25 7.05
N TRP A 3 -5.03 -20.78 7.14
CA TRP A 3 -5.46 -21.71 8.21
C TRP A 3 -5.16 -23.18 7.92
N THR A 4 -4.50 -23.46 6.80
CA THR A 4 -4.32 -24.82 6.29
C THR A 4 -2.86 -25.27 6.39
N ASP A 5 -1.96 -24.43 6.94
CA ASP A 5 -0.49 -24.66 7.02
C ASP A 5 0.18 -25.09 5.71
N LEU A 6 -0.45 -24.78 4.57
CA LEU A 6 0.06 -25.17 3.25
C LEU A 6 1.16 -24.23 2.71
N LYS A 7 1.38 -23.08 3.36
CA LYS A 7 2.37 -22.06 2.95
C LYS A 7 2.97 -21.39 4.17
N ASP A 8 4.29 -21.22 4.14
CA ASP A 8 5.01 -20.44 5.13
C ASP A 8 4.53 -18.99 5.18
N TRP A 9 4.58 -18.39 6.37
CA TRP A 9 4.16 -17.02 6.65
C TRP A 9 4.98 -15.99 5.84
N GLU A 10 6.22 -16.34 5.49
CA GLU A 10 7.14 -15.55 4.66
C GLU A 10 6.61 -15.32 3.24
N VAL A 11 5.74 -16.21 2.71
CA VAL A 11 5.18 -16.07 1.36
C VAL A 11 4.30 -14.82 1.22
N PHE A 12 3.84 -14.25 2.33
CA PHE A 12 3.06 -13.01 2.36
C PHE A 12 3.92 -11.75 2.44
N VAL A 13 5.24 -11.88 2.64
CA VAL A 13 6.17 -10.76 2.70
C VAL A 13 6.70 -10.49 1.29
N SER A 14 6.23 -9.41 0.68
CA SER A 14 6.71 -9.01 -0.65
C SER A 14 8.07 -8.30 -0.56
N PRO A 15 9.00 -8.56 -1.50
CA PRO A 15 10.32 -7.93 -1.54
C PRO A 15 10.26 -6.50 -2.09
N GLY A 16 9.55 -5.62 -1.39
CA GLY A 16 9.33 -4.22 -1.79
C GLY A 16 10.04 -3.20 -0.92
N PHE A 17 10.71 -3.62 0.17
CA PHE A 17 11.17 -2.67 1.17
C PHE A 17 12.14 -1.64 0.56
N TRP A 18 11.96 -0.38 0.96
CA TRP A 18 12.66 0.80 0.46
C TRP A 18 12.19 1.29 -0.91
N THR A 19 12.88 0.94 -2.00
CA THR A 19 12.71 1.61 -3.29
C THR A 19 11.39 1.23 -3.97
N GLY A 20 11.03 -0.05 -3.96
CA GLY A 20 9.78 -0.57 -4.52
C GLY A 20 8.55 0.00 -3.83
N SER A 21 8.52 0.00 -2.50
CA SER A 21 7.42 0.55 -1.71
C SER A 21 7.32 2.07 -1.81
N LEU A 22 8.45 2.80 -1.83
CA LEU A 22 8.45 4.26 -1.96
C LEU A 22 7.95 4.69 -3.34
N LEU A 23 8.51 4.14 -4.41
CA LEU A 23 8.12 4.46 -5.78
C LEU A 23 6.70 3.99 -6.08
N GLY A 24 6.39 2.72 -5.76
CA GLY A 24 5.06 2.14 -5.96
C GLY A 24 3.98 2.87 -5.16
N GLY A 25 4.25 3.18 -3.90
CA GLY A 25 3.34 3.93 -3.04
C GLY A 25 3.09 5.36 -3.53
N THR A 26 4.13 6.03 -4.04
CA THR A 26 4.00 7.39 -4.61
C THR A 26 3.16 7.37 -5.89
N ILE A 27 3.44 6.47 -6.82
CA ILE A 27 2.66 6.31 -8.07
C ILE A 27 1.20 5.96 -7.75
N PHE A 28 0.98 5.05 -6.81
CA PHE A 28 -0.34 4.67 -6.34
C PHE A 28 -1.08 5.87 -5.71
N GLY A 29 -0.41 6.67 -4.87
CA GLY A 29 -0.97 7.88 -4.27
C GLY A 29 -1.42 8.93 -5.30
N VAL A 30 -0.59 9.17 -6.31
CA VAL A 30 -0.95 10.05 -7.44
C VAL A 30 -2.16 9.48 -8.19
N GLY A 31 -2.15 8.18 -8.49
CA GLY A 31 -3.25 7.50 -9.16
C GLY A 31 -4.58 7.60 -8.41
N MET A 32 -4.56 7.40 -7.09
CA MET A 32 -5.75 7.56 -6.23
C MET A 32 -6.32 8.98 -6.27
N SER A 33 -5.44 9.99 -6.30
CA SER A 33 -5.85 11.40 -6.36
C SER A 33 -6.54 11.72 -7.70
N LEU A 34 -6.06 11.13 -8.80
CA LEU A 34 -6.63 11.30 -10.14
C LEU A 34 -7.93 10.51 -10.35
N SER A 35 -8.01 9.29 -9.81
CA SER A 35 -9.20 8.43 -9.94
C SER A 35 -10.38 8.91 -9.10
N GLY A 36 -10.10 9.63 -8.00
CA GLY A 36 -11.10 10.09 -7.04
C GLY A 36 -11.51 9.02 -6.02
N GLY A 37 -10.67 8.00 -5.82
CA GLY A 37 -10.88 6.95 -4.82
C GLY A 37 -9.72 5.96 -4.69
N CYS A 38 -9.51 5.46 -3.47
CA CYS A 38 -8.67 4.29 -3.18
C CYS A 38 -9.46 3.00 -3.42
N GLY A 39 -8.79 1.87 -3.68
CA GLY A 39 -9.42 0.58 -4.01
C GLY A 39 -10.66 0.24 -3.17
N THR A 40 -10.58 0.30 -1.84
CA THR A 40 -11.71 0.00 -0.95
C THR A 40 -12.86 1.00 -1.08
N SER A 41 -12.55 2.31 -1.10
CA SER A 41 -13.58 3.35 -1.26
C SER A 41 -14.23 3.33 -2.64
N SER A 42 -13.45 3.01 -3.68
CA SER A 42 -13.93 2.86 -5.04
C SER A 42 -14.89 1.68 -5.16
N LEU A 43 -14.61 0.57 -4.47
CA LEU A 43 -15.45 -0.63 -4.47
C LEU A 43 -16.84 -0.36 -3.89
N TRP A 44 -16.93 0.27 -2.72
CA TRP A 44 -18.22 0.57 -2.10
C TRP A 44 -19.03 1.57 -2.92
N ARG A 45 -18.41 2.68 -3.36
CA ARG A 45 -19.07 3.71 -4.19
C ARG A 45 -19.45 3.21 -5.58
N ALA A 46 -18.72 2.25 -6.13
CA ALA A 46 -19.15 1.53 -7.32
C ALA A 46 -20.43 0.72 -7.05
N GLY A 47 -20.53 0.08 -5.88
CA GLY A 47 -21.77 -0.58 -5.42
C GLY A 47 -22.96 0.36 -5.26
N GLU A 48 -22.72 1.63 -4.93
CA GLU A 48 -23.74 2.70 -4.90
C GLU A 48 -24.18 3.17 -6.31
N GLY A 49 -23.56 2.66 -7.39
CA GLY A 49 -23.94 2.96 -8.78
C GLY A 49 -23.07 4.00 -9.48
N GLN A 50 -21.93 4.40 -8.90
CA GLN A 50 -21.03 5.37 -9.54
C GLN A 50 -20.24 4.74 -10.69
N ILE A 51 -20.76 4.85 -11.92
CA ILE A 51 -20.19 4.17 -13.11
C ILE A 51 -18.73 4.54 -13.39
N LYS A 52 -18.29 5.77 -13.06
CA LYS A 52 -16.90 6.21 -13.21
C LYS A 52 -15.93 5.30 -12.42
N LEU A 53 -16.34 4.86 -11.23
CA LEU A 53 -15.51 4.04 -10.37
C LEU A 53 -15.47 2.57 -10.82
N TRP A 54 -16.45 2.11 -11.59
CA TRP A 54 -16.43 0.78 -12.19
C TRP A 54 -15.24 0.65 -13.15
N PHE A 55 -15.04 1.65 -14.02
CA PHE A 55 -13.89 1.67 -14.92
C PHE A 55 -12.58 1.76 -14.14
N SER A 56 -12.51 2.60 -13.11
CA SER A 56 -11.31 2.68 -12.26
C SER A 56 -10.96 1.35 -11.61
N LEU A 57 -11.95 0.59 -11.11
CA LEU A 57 -11.73 -0.71 -10.49
C LEU A 57 -11.31 -1.77 -11.50
N LEU A 58 -11.96 -1.79 -12.67
CA LEU A 58 -11.62 -2.73 -13.73
C LEU A 58 -10.18 -2.53 -14.20
N THR A 59 -9.80 -1.28 -14.50
CA THR A 59 -8.43 -0.95 -14.89
C THR A 59 -7.43 -1.25 -13.79
N PHE A 60 -7.75 -0.93 -12.52
CA PHE A 60 -6.90 -1.25 -11.38
C PHE A 60 -6.67 -2.76 -11.23
N ALA A 61 -7.71 -3.58 -11.35
CA ALA A 61 -7.61 -5.03 -11.25
C ALA A 61 -6.78 -5.63 -12.40
N LEU A 62 -7.06 -5.21 -13.64
CA LEU A 62 -6.37 -5.73 -14.83
C LEU A 62 -4.89 -5.32 -14.86
N ILE A 63 -4.61 -4.03 -14.75
CA ILE A 63 -3.23 -3.52 -14.77
C ILE A 63 -2.47 -4.01 -13.54
N GLY A 64 -3.09 -4.04 -12.36
CA GLY A 64 -2.46 -4.55 -11.15
C GLY A 64 -2.02 -6.01 -11.29
N SER A 65 -2.88 -6.87 -11.85
CA SER A 65 -2.54 -8.27 -12.10
C SER A 65 -1.43 -8.42 -13.15
N LEU A 66 -1.58 -7.77 -14.30
CA LEU A 66 -0.60 -7.84 -15.39
C LEU A 66 0.77 -7.29 -14.97
N PHE A 67 0.80 -6.18 -14.24
CA PHE A 67 2.03 -5.58 -13.76
C PHE A 67 2.72 -6.47 -12.73
N ARG A 68 1.96 -7.12 -11.85
CA ARG A 68 2.52 -8.08 -10.89
C ARG A 68 3.15 -9.28 -11.59
N GLU A 69 2.49 -9.82 -12.60
CA GLU A 69 3.02 -10.94 -13.39
C GLU A 69 4.25 -10.52 -14.21
N TRP A 70 4.21 -9.33 -14.80
CA TRP A 70 5.37 -8.76 -15.49
C TRP A 70 6.57 -8.56 -14.55
N LEU A 71 6.35 -8.06 -13.33
CA LEU A 71 7.40 -7.89 -12.32
C LEU A 71 8.06 -9.23 -11.93
N ASP A 72 7.27 -10.30 -11.87
CA ASP A 72 7.73 -11.65 -11.54
C ASP A 72 8.55 -12.24 -12.69
N GLN A 73 8.00 -12.24 -13.91
CA GLN A 73 8.67 -12.78 -15.11
C GLN A 73 9.94 -12.00 -15.49
N SER A 74 9.95 -10.69 -15.28
CA SER A 74 11.08 -9.84 -15.62
C SER A 74 12.23 -9.89 -14.60
N GLY A 75 12.03 -10.56 -13.45
CA GLY A 75 13.01 -10.65 -12.36
C GLY A 75 13.25 -9.32 -11.63
N TRP A 76 12.46 -8.28 -11.94
CA TRP A 76 12.56 -6.99 -11.26
C TRP A 76 12.11 -7.06 -9.81
N LEU A 77 11.22 -8.01 -9.47
CA LEU A 77 10.74 -8.20 -8.11
C LEU A 77 11.87 -8.35 -7.06
N MET A 78 12.99 -8.99 -7.45
CA MET A 78 14.16 -9.16 -6.56
C MET A 78 15.13 -7.97 -6.57
N LYS A 79 14.95 -6.99 -7.46
CA LYS A 79 15.83 -5.81 -7.59
C LYS A 79 15.25 -4.56 -6.95
N ILE A 80 13.94 -4.52 -6.76
CA ILE A 80 13.20 -3.35 -6.24
C ILE A 80 13.16 -3.30 -4.71
N GLY A 81 13.70 -4.28 -4.00
CA GLY A 81 13.74 -4.26 -2.55
C GLY A 81 14.00 -5.63 -1.95
N GLU A 82 14.09 -5.63 -0.62
CA GLU A 82 14.27 -6.84 0.18
C GLU A 82 12.96 -7.20 0.91
N PRO A 83 12.69 -8.49 1.13
CA PRO A 83 11.56 -8.91 1.94
C PRO A 83 11.92 -8.71 3.42
N VAL A 84 11.50 -7.58 3.99
CA VAL A 84 11.76 -7.24 5.40
C VAL A 84 10.52 -7.53 6.23
N PHE A 85 10.63 -8.49 7.15
CA PHE A 85 9.59 -8.77 8.15
C PHE A 85 9.99 -8.19 9.50
N LEU A 86 9.28 -7.14 9.93
CA LEU A 86 9.63 -6.36 11.13
C LEU A 86 9.72 -7.19 12.43
N PRO A 87 8.82 -8.16 12.69
CA PRO A 87 8.89 -8.99 13.89
C PRO A 87 10.16 -9.83 14.03
N ASP A 88 10.84 -10.18 12.93
CA ASP A 88 12.07 -10.98 12.96
C ASP A 88 13.24 -10.21 13.59
N PHE A 89 13.23 -8.87 13.51
CA PHE A 89 14.29 -8.02 14.05
C PHE A 89 14.06 -7.63 15.51
N MET A 90 12.81 -7.49 15.94
CA MET A 90 12.50 -6.79 17.19
C MET A 90 11.37 -7.39 18.04
N ASN A 91 10.92 -8.62 17.77
CA ASN A 91 9.75 -9.27 18.38
C ASN A 91 8.41 -8.64 17.97
N TRP A 92 7.36 -9.46 17.98
CA TRP A 92 5.99 -9.06 17.58
C TRP A 92 5.42 -7.89 18.38
N SER A 93 5.57 -7.90 19.71
CA SER A 93 4.99 -6.86 20.58
C SER A 93 5.62 -5.49 20.31
N LEU A 94 6.94 -5.44 20.17
CA LEU A 94 7.66 -4.20 19.89
C LEU A 94 7.40 -3.70 18.47
N ALA A 95 7.37 -4.60 17.48
CA ALA A 95 7.05 -4.25 16.10
C ALA A 95 5.67 -3.56 15.98
N LEU A 96 4.65 -4.11 16.64
CA LEU A 96 3.31 -3.50 16.68
C LEU A 96 3.32 -2.15 17.40
N PHE A 97 4.02 -2.06 18.53
CA PHE A 97 4.15 -0.81 19.28
C PHE A 97 4.82 0.29 18.46
N CYS A 98 5.91 -0.02 17.75
CA CYS A 98 6.59 0.90 16.85
C CYS A 98 5.67 1.41 15.74
N ILE A 99 4.89 0.52 15.10
CA ILE A 99 3.95 0.91 14.05
C ILE A 99 2.88 1.86 14.60
N VAL A 100 2.30 1.55 15.77
CA VAL A 100 1.28 2.40 16.41
C VAL A 100 1.86 3.78 16.75
N ILE A 101 3.08 3.84 17.29
CA ILE A 101 3.76 5.12 17.58
C ILE A 101 3.96 5.93 16.29
N ILE A 102 4.43 5.31 15.23
CA ILE A 102 4.65 5.99 13.94
C ILE A 102 3.32 6.56 13.42
N MET A 103 2.23 5.78 13.49
CA MET A 103 0.90 6.23 13.07
C MET A 103 0.38 7.40 13.90
N ILE A 104 0.52 7.34 15.23
CA ILE A 104 0.12 8.43 16.14
C ILE A 104 0.94 9.69 15.84
N SER A 105 2.25 9.54 15.69
CA SER A 105 3.15 10.67 15.40
C SER A 105 2.76 11.34 14.08
N TRP A 106 2.52 10.55 13.05
CA TRP A 106 2.05 11.05 11.76
C TRP A 106 0.70 11.76 11.86
N TYR A 107 -0.26 11.19 12.60
CA TYR A 107 -1.56 11.81 12.84
C TYR A 107 -1.44 13.17 13.52
N ILE A 108 -0.63 13.29 14.57
CA ILE A 108 -0.40 14.57 15.28
C ILE A 108 0.19 15.60 14.32
N ILE A 109 1.18 15.21 13.51
CA ILE A 109 1.79 16.10 12.51
C ILE A 109 0.76 16.54 11.46
N ALA A 110 -0.07 15.62 10.97
CA ALA A 110 -1.09 15.90 9.97
C ALA A 110 -2.15 16.88 10.49
N VAL A 111 -2.65 16.66 11.71
CA VAL A 111 -3.62 17.57 12.36
C VAL A 111 -3.00 18.94 12.65
N TRP A 112 -1.77 18.96 13.16
CA TRP A 112 -1.04 20.22 13.34
C TRP A 112 -0.89 20.97 12.02
N ASN A 113 -0.55 20.26 10.95
CA ASN A 113 -0.43 20.88 9.64
C ASN A 113 -1.76 21.43 9.10
N ASP A 114 -2.88 20.76 9.36
CA ASP A 114 -4.20 21.25 8.93
C ASP A 114 -4.56 22.58 9.62
N VAL A 115 -4.21 22.72 10.90
CA VAL A 115 -4.45 23.95 11.69
C VAL A 115 -3.54 25.10 11.25
N TYR A 116 -2.23 24.85 11.09
CA TYR A 116 -1.25 25.91 10.83
C TYR A 116 -0.94 26.13 9.35
N LYS A 117 -1.40 25.24 8.46
CA LYS A 117 -1.21 25.23 6.99
C LYS A 117 0.25 25.43 6.53
N LYS A 118 1.23 25.04 7.34
CA LYS A 118 2.65 25.30 7.08
C LYS A 118 3.26 24.41 5.99
N PHE A 119 2.73 23.22 5.77
CA PHE A 119 3.19 22.26 4.75
C PHE A 119 2.22 22.14 3.57
N VAL A 120 1.37 23.15 3.33
CA VAL A 120 0.47 23.18 2.18
C VAL A 120 0.96 24.24 1.20
N VAL A 121 1.24 23.84 -0.04
CA VAL A 121 1.49 24.78 -1.14
C VAL A 121 0.13 25.26 -1.62
N ILE A 122 -0.17 26.55 -1.40
CA ILE A 122 -1.36 27.24 -1.93
C ILE A 122 -1.02 27.79 -3.30
#